data_AF-A0A951K5D1-F1
#
_entry.id   AF-A0A951K5D1-F1
#
_cell.length_a   1.000
_cell.length_b   1.000
_cell.length_c   1.000
_cell.angle_alpha   90.00
_cell.angle_beta   90.00
_cell.angle_gamma   90.00
#
_symmetry.space_group_name_H-M   'P 1'
#
loop_
_entity.id
_entity.type
_entity.pdbx_description
1 polymer ?
#
loop_
_entity_poly.entity_id
_entity_poly.type
_entity_poly.pdbx_seq_one_letter_code
_entity_poly.pdbx_strand_id
1 'polypeptide(L)'
;RREQEEWRKGLAGIVASVTPEQRAFVVTVGDKKYNVTATDKTEYRRYAADSGNYSDSHPSTLADMKPGDQIRVLGAKDDIGLAVTADRVVFGTFTRVAGVISSVNAETGELKLTDLFSKKPVFIQVTPKSNTRRLPEAMANQIAQRFKPRGDSAGAAPAGRGGNGAGSGRQNTDLSQIVDRLPAITLTDLKTGNALVLTGTPQADASHVTAITIVAGIEPIVTAGAPVVQDLIGGWNLGGGGEGGGEGAQ
;
A
#
# COMPACT_ATOMS: atom_id res chain seq x y z
N ARG A 1 18.17 7.47 -8.60
CA ARG A 1 17.84 6.96 -9.97
C ARG A 1 18.35 5.53 -10.20
N ARG A 2 19.67 5.25 -10.18
CA ARG A 2 20.20 3.88 -10.40
C ARG A 2 19.69 2.82 -9.42
N GLU A 3 19.66 3.15 -8.13
CA GLU A 3 19.16 2.22 -7.10
C GLU A 3 17.66 1.91 -7.26
N GLN A 4 16.84 2.92 -7.58
CA GLN A 4 15.42 2.75 -7.86
C GLN A 4 15.18 1.84 -9.09
N GLU A 5 16.00 1.98 -10.13
CA GLU A 5 15.93 1.12 -11.32
C GLU A 5 16.31 -0.34 -11.04
N GLU A 6 17.27 -0.56 -10.14
CA GLU A 6 17.61 -1.90 -9.66
C GLU A 6 16.41 -2.52 -8.94
N TRP A 7 15.84 -1.81 -7.95
CA TRP A 7 14.67 -2.27 -7.19
C TRP A 7 13.42 -2.51 -8.06
N ARG A 8 13.24 -1.74 -9.15
CA ARG A 8 12.17 -1.99 -10.13
C ARG A 8 12.27 -3.35 -10.83
N LYS A 9 13.46 -3.95 -10.92
CA LYS A 9 13.68 -5.29 -11.51
C LYS A 9 13.63 -6.42 -10.46
N GLY A 10 13.63 -6.05 -9.18
CA GLY A 10 13.54 -6.96 -8.05
C GLY A 10 12.19 -7.67 -7.93
N LEU A 11 12.13 -8.63 -7.02
CA LEU A 11 10.88 -9.27 -6.59
C LEU A 11 10.26 -8.41 -5.49
N ALA A 12 8.95 -8.15 -5.56
CA ALA A 12 8.25 -7.40 -4.52
C ALA A 12 6.92 -8.05 -4.18
N GLY A 13 6.62 -8.22 -2.88
CA GLY A 13 5.48 -8.99 -2.43
C GLY A 13 5.35 -9.05 -0.92
N ILE A 14 4.73 -10.13 -0.43
CA ILE A 14 4.46 -10.38 0.99
C ILE A 14 5.24 -11.60 1.45
N VAL A 15 5.90 -11.52 2.60
CA VAL A 15 6.52 -12.68 3.24
C VAL A 15 5.43 -13.67 3.64
N ALA A 16 5.44 -14.87 3.07
CA ALA A 16 4.50 -15.94 3.39
C ALA A 16 5.00 -16.79 4.56
N SER A 17 6.30 -17.10 4.59
CA SER A 17 6.94 -17.89 5.63
C SER A 17 8.44 -17.59 5.69
N VAL A 18 9.06 -17.83 6.84
CA VAL A 18 10.50 -17.66 7.07
C VAL A 18 11.04 -18.93 7.70
N THR A 19 12.19 -19.39 7.23
CA THR A 19 12.90 -20.59 7.71
C THR A 19 14.35 -20.20 8.02
N PRO A 20 14.59 -19.57 9.19
CA PRO A 20 15.88 -18.96 9.51
C PRO A 20 17.05 -19.94 9.47
N GLU A 21 16.84 -21.18 9.90
CA GLU A 21 17.84 -22.24 9.92
C GLU A 21 18.33 -22.64 8.53
N GLN A 22 17.51 -22.42 7.48
CA GLN A 22 17.86 -22.65 6.08
C GLN A 22 18.27 -21.36 5.36
N ARG A 23 18.27 -20.20 6.07
CA ARG A 23 18.41 -18.87 5.47
C ARG A 23 17.45 -18.65 4.30
N ALA A 24 16.24 -19.19 4.42
CA ALA A 24 15.25 -19.20 3.36
C ALA A 24 13.95 -18.53 3.81
N PHE A 25 13.21 -17.99 2.86
CA PHE A 25 11.87 -17.46 3.07
C PHE A 25 11.06 -17.54 1.77
N VAL A 26 9.74 -17.49 1.90
CA VAL A 26 8.82 -17.56 0.75
C VAL A 26 8.13 -16.21 0.61
N VAL A 27 8.07 -15.69 -0.61
CA VAL A 27 7.39 -14.44 -0.95
C VAL A 27 6.20 -14.73 -1.85
N THR A 28 5.03 -14.23 -1.47
CA THR A 28 3.83 -14.26 -2.31
C THR A 28 3.74 -12.99 -3.15
N VAL A 29 3.58 -13.16 -4.47
CA VAL A 29 3.30 -12.08 -5.43
C VAL A 29 2.06 -12.46 -6.21
N GLY A 30 0.95 -11.76 -5.96
CA GLY A 30 -0.36 -12.17 -6.47
C GLY A 30 -0.73 -13.55 -5.92
N ASP A 31 -0.97 -14.51 -6.82
CA ASP A 31 -1.28 -15.90 -6.52
C ASP A 31 -0.04 -16.82 -6.51
N LYS A 32 1.13 -16.31 -6.92
CA LYS A 32 2.37 -17.08 -7.05
C LYS A 32 3.22 -16.98 -5.78
N LYS A 33 3.93 -18.07 -5.48
CA LYS A 33 4.94 -18.15 -4.43
C LYS A 33 6.33 -18.24 -5.04
N TYR A 34 7.26 -17.49 -4.48
CA TYR A 34 8.66 -17.43 -4.87
C TYR A 34 9.51 -17.87 -3.69
N ASN A 35 10.39 -18.84 -3.93
CA ASN A 35 11.35 -19.28 -2.91
C ASN A 35 12.56 -18.36 -2.94
N VAL A 36 12.95 -17.82 -1.79
CA VAL A 36 14.10 -16.94 -1.69
C VAL A 36 15.11 -17.56 -0.74
N THR A 37 16.35 -17.71 -1.22
CA THR A 37 17.48 -18.21 -0.45
C THR A 37 18.47 -17.08 -0.23
N ALA A 38 18.90 -16.88 1.00
CA ALA A 38 19.92 -15.94 1.36
C ALA A 38 21.27 -16.63 1.61
N THR A 39 22.34 -15.84 1.51
CA THR A 39 23.72 -16.24 1.71
C THR A 39 24.35 -15.39 2.81
N ASP A 40 25.60 -15.69 3.19
CA ASP A 40 26.36 -14.84 4.13
C ASP A 40 26.58 -13.41 3.62
N LYS A 41 26.39 -13.17 2.32
CA LYS A 41 26.54 -11.85 1.69
C LYS A 41 25.24 -11.07 1.59
N THR A 42 24.10 -11.70 1.93
CA THR A 42 22.80 -11.05 1.79
C THR A 42 22.67 -9.91 2.79
N GLU A 43 22.47 -8.70 2.29
CA GLU A 43 22.21 -7.55 3.14
C GLU A 43 20.72 -7.45 3.46
N TYR A 44 20.40 -7.28 4.74
CA TYR A 44 19.04 -7.09 5.21
C TYR A 44 18.86 -5.66 5.74
N ARG A 45 17.78 -5.02 5.30
CA ARG A 45 17.33 -3.74 5.84
C ARG A 45 15.86 -3.81 6.23
N ARG A 46 15.48 -3.03 7.24
CA ARG A 46 14.10 -2.84 7.66
C ARG A 46 13.69 -1.40 7.41
N TYR A 47 12.54 -1.19 6.78
CA TYR A 47 11.97 0.15 6.61
C TYR A 47 11.80 0.83 7.97
N ALA A 48 11.99 2.15 8.01
CA ALA A 48 11.70 2.93 9.21
C ALA A 48 10.19 2.91 9.53
N ALA A 49 9.84 3.08 10.80
CA ALA A 49 8.45 3.11 11.24
C ALA A 49 7.64 4.26 10.62
N ASP A 50 8.31 5.35 10.22
CA ASP A 50 7.68 6.52 9.64
C ASP A 50 7.87 6.63 8.12
N SER A 51 8.44 5.61 7.45
CA SER A 51 8.79 5.70 6.04
C SER A 51 8.76 4.37 5.30
N GLY A 52 8.19 4.39 4.08
CA GLY A 52 8.29 3.28 3.12
C GLY A 52 9.49 3.39 2.18
N ASN A 53 10.37 4.37 2.36
CA ASN A 53 11.50 4.60 1.45
C ASN A 53 12.70 3.74 1.83
N TYR A 54 13.41 3.24 0.81
CA TYR A 54 14.64 2.48 1.05
C TYR A 54 15.73 3.30 1.76
N SER A 55 15.89 4.59 1.43
CA SER A 55 16.90 5.46 2.03
C SER A 55 16.75 5.65 3.54
N ASP A 56 15.52 5.52 4.04
CA ASP A 56 15.21 5.64 5.46
C ASP A 56 15.32 4.29 6.19
N SER A 57 15.57 3.19 5.46
CA SER A 57 15.72 1.88 6.07
C SER A 57 17.00 1.77 6.89
N HIS A 58 17.00 0.89 7.89
CA HIS A 58 18.16 0.62 8.75
C HIS A 58 18.61 -0.85 8.60
N PRO A 59 19.89 -1.17 8.89
CA PRO A 59 20.36 -2.55 8.92
C PRO A 59 19.49 -3.44 9.82
N SER A 60 19.24 -4.67 9.40
CA SER A 60 18.41 -5.65 10.12
C SER A 60 18.90 -7.07 9.84
N THR A 61 18.13 -8.09 10.22
CA THR A 61 18.47 -9.50 10.07
C THR A 61 17.27 -10.31 9.60
N LEU A 62 17.52 -11.53 9.12
CA LEU A 62 16.44 -12.47 8.76
C LEU A 62 15.53 -12.81 9.96
N ALA A 63 16.06 -12.77 11.19
CA ALA A 63 15.29 -13.06 12.39
C ALA A 63 14.21 -12.00 12.70
N ASP A 64 14.39 -10.77 12.20
CA ASP A 64 13.44 -9.67 12.39
C ASP A 64 12.27 -9.72 11.38
N MET A 65 12.40 -10.54 10.33
CA MET A 65 11.40 -10.73 9.28
C MET A 65 10.27 -11.62 9.77
N LYS A 66 9.04 -11.24 9.46
CA LYS A 66 7.83 -11.97 9.89
C LYS A 66 6.92 -12.26 8.69
N PRO A 67 6.17 -13.37 8.72
CA PRO A 67 5.05 -13.57 7.80
C PRO A 67 4.09 -12.37 7.84
N GLY A 68 3.67 -11.90 6.67
CA GLY A 68 2.87 -10.69 6.51
C GLY A 68 3.67 -9.41 6.25
N ASP A 69 4.99 -9.41 6.45
CA ASP A 69 5.82 -8.26 6.10
C ASP A 69 5.78 -7.99 4.58
N GLN A 70 5.73 -6.72 4.21
CA GLN A 70 5.99 -6.29 2.85
C GLN A 70 7.49 -6.39 2.59
N ILE A 71 7.88 -6.88 1.43
CA ILE A 71 9.28 -7.17 1.12
C ILE A 71 9.62 -6.81 -0.33
N ARG A 72 10.84 -6.31 -0.53
CA ARG A 72 11.50 -6.26 -1.82
C ARG A 72 12.80 -7.05 -1.74
N VAL A 73 13.09 -7.81 -2.79
CA VAL A 73 14.28 -8.65 -2.92
C VAL A 73 14.98 -8.35 -4.23
N LEU A 74 16.26 -8.00 -4.15
CA LEU A 74 17.19 -8.02 -5.27
C LEU A 74 18.03 -9.28 -5.19
N GLY A 75 18.23 -9.92 -6.33
CA GLY A 75 18.98 -11.16 -6.41
C GLY A 75 18.89 -11.82 -7.78
N ALA A 76 19.71 -12.85 -7.97
CA ALA A 76 19.69 -13.70 -9.15
C ALA A 76 18.43 -14.59 -9.13
N LYS A 77 17.65 -14.54 -10.21
CA LYS A 77 16.50 -15.45 -10.42
C LYS A 77 16.98 -16.72 -11.11
N ASP A 78 16.35 -17.84 -10.79
CA ASP A 78 16.55 -19.09 -11.54
C ASP A 78 15.93 -19.03 -12.94
N ASP A 79 16.20 -20.02 -13.78
CA ASP A 79 15.76 -20.06 -15.19
C ASP A 79 14.24 -20.03 -15.35
N ILE A 80 13.50 -20.55 -14.36
CA ILE A 80 12.04 -20.58 -14.32
C ILE A 80 11.47 -19.28 -13.71
N GLY A 81 12.30 -18.53 -12.98
CA GLY A 81 11.97 -17.26 -12.35
C GLY A 81 11.13 -17.38 -11.08
N LEU A 82 11.08 -18.55 -10.44
CA LEU A 82 10.31 -18.82 -9.21
C LEU A 82 11.21 -19.04 -7.98
N ALA A 83 12.53 -19.08 -8.15
CA ALA A 83 13.50 -19.03 -7.07
C ALA A 83 14.42 -17.80 -7.22
N VAL A 84 14.81 -17.21 -6.09
CA VAL A 84 15.71 -16.06 -6.04
C VAL A 84 16.83 -16.32 -5.04
N THR A 85 18.07 -16.17 -5.47
CA THR A 85 19.22 -16.05 -4.56
C THR A 85 19.40 -14.59 -4.21
N ALA A 86 19.12 -14.19 -2.97
CA ALA A 86 19.04 -12.80 -2.56
C ALA A 86 20.41 -12.16 -2.31
N ASP A 87 20.64 -11.00 -2.92
CA ASP A 87 21.77 -10.12 -2.63
C ASP A 87 21.38 -9.05 -1.61
N ARG A 88 20.21 -8.42 -1.80
CA ARG A 88 19.69 -7.37 -0.92
C ARG A 88 18.22 -7.57 -0.66
N VAL A 89 17.83 -7.42 0.61
CA VAL A 89 16.47 -7.57 1.08
C VAL A 89 16.09 -6.35 1.89
N VAL A 90 14.96 -5.74 1.57
CA VAL A 90 14.34 -4.72 2.42
C VAL A 90 12.91 -5.13 2.75
N PHE A 91 12.53 -5.06 4.02
CA PHE A 91 11.22 -5.50 4.49
C PHE A 91 10.66 -4.59 5.58
N GLY A 92 9.36 -4.70 5.84
CA GLY A 92 8.72 -3.96 6.91
C GLY A 92 7.27 -4.37 7.13
N THR A 93 6.79 -4.12 8.34
CA THR A 93 5.42 -4.40 8.73
C THR A 93 4.56 -3.17 8.45
N PHE A 94 3.61 -3.29 7.54
CA PHE A 94 2.70 -2.20 7.18
C PHE A 94 1.26 -2.61 7.38
N THR A 95 0.47 -1.69 7.91
CA THR A 95 -0.98 -1.85 8.06
C THR A 95 -1.71 -0.82 7.22
N ARG A 96 -2.97 -1.12 6.92
CA ARG A 96 -3.89 -0.24 6.22
C ARG A 96 -5.12 -0.04 7.07
N VAL A 97 -5.55 1.20 7.17
CA VAL A 97 -6.74 1.57 7.94
C VAL A 97 -7.63 2.39 7.03
N ALA A 98 -8.91 2.05 7.00
CA ALA A 98 -9.96 2.88 6.41
C ALA A 98 -10.87 3.30 7.55
N GLY A 99 -10.97 4.59 7.82
CA GLY A 99 -11.58 5.06 9.06
C GLY A 99 -12.30 6.39 8.91
N VAL A 100 -13.25 6.63 9.83
CA VAL A 100 -13.87 7.93 10.02
C VAL A 100 -13.14 8.66 11.14
N ILE A 101 -12.79 9.91 10.91
CA ILE A 101 -12.10 10.76 11.88
C ILE A 101 -13.03 11.06 13.04
N SER A 102 -12.59 10.72 14.24
CA SER A 102 -13.30 11.03 15.49
C SER A 102 -12.71 12.24 16.22
N SER A 103 -11.39 12.46 16.11
CA SER A 103 -10.72 13.66 16.60
C SER A 103 -9.44 13.95 15.81
N VAL A 104 -9.06 15.22 15.80
CA VAL A 104 -7.82 15.72 15.21
C VAL A 104 -7.11 16.61 16.24
N ASN A 105 -5.86 16.29 16.57
CA ASN A 105 -4.97 17.16 17.30
C ASN A 105 -3.81 17.55 16.39
N ALA A 106 -3.91 18.74 15.80
CA ALA A 106 -2.91 19.23 14.87
C ALA A 106 -1.58 19.62 15.55
N GLU A 107 -1.61 19.93 16.85
CA GLU A 107 -0.42 20.33 17.62
C GLU A 107 0.46 19.13 17.94
N THR A 108 -0.14 17.99 18.32
CA THR A 108 0.59 16.75 18.65
C THR A 108 0.74 15.81 17.47
N GLY A 109 0.03 16.05 16.36
CA GLY A 109 -0.01 15.15 15.22
C GLY A 109 -0.89 13.92 15.44
N GLU A 110 -1.71 13.89 16.49
CA GLU A 110 -2.55 12.74 16.82
C GLU A 110 -3.90 12.81 16.09
N LEU A 111 -4.26 11.73 15.40
CA LEU A 111 -5.58 11.49 14.85
C LEU A 111 -6.20 10.27 15.52
N LYS A 112 -7.49 10.35 15.81
CA LYS A 112 -8.25 9.18 16.25
C LYS A 112 -9.28 8.81 15.19
N LEU A 113 -9.27 7.56 14.78
CA LEU A 113 -10.20 7.02 13.79
C LEU A 113 -11.12 5.99 14.43
N THR A 114 -12.34 5.87 13.90
CA THR A 114 -13.14 4.66 14.01
C THR A 114 -12.94 3.85 12.74
N ASP A 115 -12.34 2.67 12.87
CA ASP A 115 -12.10 1.80 11.72
C ASP A 115 -13.42 1.31 11.10
N LEU A 116 -13.51 1.39 9.77
CA LEU A 116 -14.74 1.13 9.03
C LEU A 116 -15.15 -0.35 9.06
N PHE A 117 -14.22 -1.28 9.31
CA PHE A 117 -14.48 -2.71 9.26
C PHE A 117 -14.67 -3.30 10.65
N SER A 118 -13.67 -3.15 11.50
CA SER A 118 -13.66 -3.65 12.87
C SER A 118 -14.53 -2.83 13.82
N LYS A 119 -14.87 -1.58 13.45
CA LYS A 119 -15.61 -0.62 14.29
C LYS A 119 -14.89 -0.24 15.58
N LYS A 120 -13.60 -0.55 15.69
CA LYS A 120 -12.76 -0.24 16.86
C LYS A 120 -12.05 1.10 16.69
N PRO A 121 -11.69 1.78 17.79
CA PRO A 121 -10.82 2.94 17.72
C PRO A 121 -9.42 2.55 17.25
N VAL A 122 -8.82 3.40 16.43
CA VAL A 122 -7.42 3.34 16.01
C VAL A 122 -6.80 4.71 16.22
N PHE A 123 -5.62 4.75 16.83
CA PHE A 123 -4.87 5.95 17.14
C PHE A 123 -3.73 6.09 16.13
N ILE A 124 -3.66 7.23 15.47
CA ILE A 124 -2.72 7.47 14.38
C ILE A 124 -1.80 8.63 14.77
N GLN A 125 -0.50 8.36 14.77
CA GLN A 125 0.52 9.39 14.85
C GLN A 125 0.88 9.86 13.44
N VAL A 126 0.61 11.12 13.15
CA VAL A 126 1.09 11.82 11.95
C VAL A 126 2.41 12.48 12.28
N THR A 127 3.39 12.35 11.39
CA THR A 127 4.72 12.94 11.54
C THR A 127 4.99 13.93 10.40
N PRO A 128 6.03 14.77 10.49
CA PRO A 128 6.42 15.63 9.37
C PRO A 128 6.78 14.87 8.08
N LYS A 129 7.09 13.58 8.15
CA LYS A 129 7.36 12.74 6.97
C LYS A 129 6.09 12.13 6.36
N SER A 130 4.96 12.19 7.05
CA SER A 130 3.71 11.61 6.58
C SER A 130 3.18 12.37 5.36
N ASN A 131 2.97 11.65 4.26
CA ASN A 131 2.42 12.19 3.02
C ASN A 131 0.89 12.29 3.11
N THR A 132 0.37 13.48 3.40
CA THR A 132 -1.08 13.71 3.54
C THR A 132 -1.66 14.35 2.30
N ARG A 133 -2.65 13.68 1.70
CA ARG A 133 -3.23 14.02 0.40
C ARG A 133 -4.75 14.06 0.47
N ARG A 134 -5.37 14.82 -0.44
CA ARG A 134 -6.82 14.83 -0.62
C ARG A 134 -7.20 14.20 -1.94
N LEU A 135 -8.11 13.23 -1.90
CA LEU A 135 -8.77 12.72 -3.09
C LEU A 135 -9.82 13.74 -3.57
N PRO A 136 -9.71 14.29 -4.81
CA PRO A 136 -10.73 15.17 -5.33
C PRO A 136 -12.09 14.47 -5.42
N GLU A 137 -13.16 15.18 -5.08
CA GLU A 137 -14.51 14.63 -5.02
C GLU A 137 -14.96 14.01 -6.35
N ALA A 138 -14.63 14.63 -7.48
CA ALA A 138 -14.92 14.09 -8.81
C ALA A 138 -14.25 12.72 -9.03
N MET A 139 -13.02 12.54 -8.54
CA MET A 139 -12.30 11.26 -8.61
C MET A 139 -12.88 10.23 -7.64
N ALA A 140 -13.22 10.64 -6.42
CA ALA A 140 -13.86 9.77 -5.43
C ALA A 140 -15.21 9.25 -5.94
N ASN A 141 -16.03 10.11 -6.55
CA ASN A 141 -17.28 9.73 -7.20
C ASN A 141 -17.06 8.79 -8.38
N GLN A 142 -16.03 9.01 -9.20
CA GLN A 142 -15.70 8.10 -10.30
C GLN A 142 -15.30 6.71 -9.78
N ILE A 143 -14.49 6.63 -8.70
CA ILE A 143 -14.13 5.36 -8.07
C ILE A 143 -15.38 4.69 -7.50
N ALA A 144 -16.19 5.43 -6.75
CA ALA A 144 -17.46 4.95 -6.21
C ALA A 144 -18.37 4.36 -7.31
N GLN A 145 -18.47 5.01 -8.47
CA GLN A 145 -19.28 4.54 -9.60
C GLN A 145 -18.69 3.31 -10.32
N ARG A 146 -17.36 3.19 -10.41
CA ARG A 146 -16.69 2.03 -11.04
C ARG A 146 -16.97 0.73 -10.30
N PHE A 147 -17.18 0.80 -8.99
CA PHE A 147 -17.34 -0.36 -8.12
C PHE A 147 -18.74 -0.55 -7.56
N LYS A 148 -19.69 0.33 -7.91
CA LYS A 148 -21.11 0.01 -7.73
C LYS A 148 -21.39 -1.24 -8.55
N PRO A 149 -21.92 -2.33 -7.95
CA PRO A 149 -22.33 -3.48 -8.72
C PRO A 149 -23.31 -2.97 -9.78
N ARG A 150 -22.99 -3.22 -11.05
CA ARG A 150 -23.88 -2.93 -12.16
C ARG A 150 -25.05 -3.89 -11.98
N GLY A 151 -26.06 -3.45 -11.22
CA GLY A 151 -27.24 -4.23 -10.95
C GLY A 151 -27.84 -4.68 -12.27
N ASP A 152 -28.29 -5.94 -12.29
CA ASP A 152 -28.98 -6.57 -13.41
C ASP A 152 -30.08 -5.65 -13.96
N SER A 153 -29.73 -4.84 -14.95
CA SER A 153 -30.69 -4.08 -15.74
C SER A 153 -30.91 -4.88 -17.02
N ALA A 154 -31.71 -5.94 -16.89
CA ALA A 154 -32.45 -6.49 -18.01
C ALA A 154 -33.39 -5.39 -18.53
N GLY A 155 -33.02 -4.73 -19.63
CA GLY A 155 -33.79 -3.64 -20.19
C GLY A 155 -33.13 -2.94 -21.37
N ALA A 156 -33.11 -3.63 -22.52
CA ALA A 156 -32.99 -3.12 -23.90
C ALA A 156 -31.87 -2.10 -24.24
N ALA A 157 -30.83 -2.59 -24.92
CA ALA A 157 -30.00 -1.78 -25.81
C ALA A 157 -30.26 -2.23 -27.27
N PRO A 158 -30.45 -1.29 -28.24
CA PRO A 158 -30.54 -1.64 -29.64
C PRO A 158 -29.18 -2.09 -30.18
N ALA A 159 -29.22 -3.05 -31.09
CA ALA A 159 -28.06 -3.66 -31.73
C ALA A 159 -27.20 -2.63 -32.49
N GLY A 160 -25.88 -2.69 -32.29
CA GLY A 160 -24.94 -1.90 -33.08
C GLY A 160 -23.47 -2.12 -32.74
N ARG A 161 -22.79 -2.95 -33.57
CA ARG A 161 -21.35 -2.96 -33.88
C ARG A 161 -20.34 -3.38 -32.78
N GLY A 162 -20.02 -4.67 -32.84
CA GLY A 162 -18.67 -5.21 -33.10
C GLY A 162 -17.45 -4.51 -32.50
N GLY A 163 -16.81 -5.20 -31.55
CA GLY A 163 -15.46 -4.91 -31.10
C GLY A 163 -14.98 -5.96 -30.11
N ASN A 164 -14.35 -7.02 -30.61
CA ASN A 164 -13.52 -7.91 -29.80
C ASN A 164 -12.47 -7.07 -29.08
N GLY A 165 -12.57 -6.97 -27.76
CA GLY A 165 -11.63 -6.21 -26.95
C GLY A 165 -11.56 -6.75 -25.52
N ALA A 166 -10.55 -7.60 -25.31
CA ALA A 166 -9.84 -7.81 -24.05
C ALA A 166 -10.69 -7.87 -22.76
N GLY A 167 -10.95 -9.09 -22.31
CA GLY A 167 -11.34 -9.35 -20.92
C GLY A 167 -10.33 -8.71 -19.97
N SER A 168 -10.75 -7.61 -19.36
CA SER A 168 -10.33 -7.08 -18.06
C SER A 168 -8.92 -7.46 -17.65
N GLY A 169 -7.95 -6.84 -18.34
CA GLY A 169 -6.68 -6.55 -17.70
C GLY A 169 -7.01 -5.74 -16.47
N ARG A 170 -6.91 -6.37 -15.29
CA ARG A 170 -6.65 -5.71 -14.02
C ARG A 170 -5.31 -5.00 -14.17
N GLN A 171 -5.29 -3.93 -14.97
CA GLN A 171 -4.19 -3.01 -15.03
C GLN A 171 -4.18 -2.41 -13.65
N ASN A 172 -3.29 -2.93 -12.82
CA ASN A 172 -2.79 -2.34 -11.60
C ASN A 172 -2.28 -0.95 -11.97
N THR A 173 -3.22 -0.01 -12.16
CA THR A 173 -2.92 1.41 -12.32
C THR A 173 -2.32 1.75 -10.99
N ASP A 174 -1.00 1.92 -10.98
CA ASP A 174 -0.21 2.04 -9.78
C ASP A 174 -0.78 3.17 -8.92
N LEU A 175 -1.62 2.79 -7.96
CA LEU A 175 -2.42 3.75 -7.22
C LEU A 175 -1.50 4.66 -6.40
N SER A 176 -0.27 4.22 -6.10
CA SER A 176 0.77 5.06 -5.53
C SER A 176 1.06 6.29 -6.41
N GLN A 177 1.20 6.13 -7.72
CA GLN A 177 1.42 7.24 -8.67
C GLN A 177 0.23 8.21 -8.72
N ILE A 178 -0.98 7.70 -8.54
CA ILE A 178 -2.17 8.55 -8.44
C ILE A 178 -2.11 9.34 -7.14
N VAL A 179 -1.80 8.69 -6.01
CA VAL A 179 -1.70 9.31 -4.69
C VAL A 179 -0.65 10.42 -4.66
N ASP A 180 0.50 10.23 -5.30
CA ASP A 180 1.57 11.23 -5.36
C ASP A 180 1.16 12.50 -6.12
N ARG A 181 0.22 12.37 -7.08
CA ARG A 181 -0.34 13.49 -7.85
C ARG A 181 -1.52 14.17 -7.18
N LEU A 182 -2.05 13.60 -6.10
CA LEU A 182 -3.16 14.22 -5.37
C LEU A 182 -2.70 15.53 -4.72
N PRO A 183 -3.59 16.51 -4.55
CA PRO A 183 -3.30 17.72 -3.79
C PRO A 183 -2.79 17.37 -2.38
N ALA A 184 -1.65 17.93 -1.99
CA ALA A 184 -1.16 17.88 -0.62
C ALA A 184 -2.07 18.73 0.29
N ILE A 185 -2.34 18.22 1.48
CA ILE A 185 -3.10 18.91 2.51
C ILE A 185 -2.37 18.77 3.85
N THR A 186 -2.77 19.59 4.81
CA THR A 186 -2.24 19.58 6.17
C THR A 186 -3.18 18.84 7.12
N LEU A 187 -2.71 18.57 8.33
CA LEU A 187 -3.51 17.95 9.37
C LEU A 187 -4.72 18.81 9.77
N THR A 188 -4.58 20.14 9.69
CA THR A 188 -5.67 21.10 9.96
C THR A 188 -6.78 21.08 8.91
N ASP A 189 -6.52 20.52 7.72
CA ASP A 189 -7.53 20.34 6.68
C ASP A 189 -8.42 19.11 6.92
N LEU A 190 -8.04 18.23 7.84
CA LEU A 190 -8.81 17.05 8.21
C LEU A 190 -9.89 17.42 9.23
N LYS A 191 -11.10 16.88 9.04
CA LYS A 191 -12.26 17.23 9.88
C LYS A 191 -12.90 15.99 10.46
N THR A 192 -13.33 16.09 11.72
CA THR A 192 -14.16 15.06 12.36
C THR A 192 -15.37 14.71 11.50
N GLY A 193 -15.69 13.42 11.41
CA GLY A 193 -16.74 12.88 10.56
C GLY A 193 -16.33 12.60 9.11
N ASN A 194 -15.20 13.13 8.64
CA ASN A 194 -14.66 12.80 7.32
C ASN A 194 -14.00 11.42 7.33
N ALA A 195 -13.96 10.78 6.17
CA ALA A 195 -13.37 9.49 5.98
C ALA A 195 -12.02 9.60 5.27
N LEU A 196 -11.09 8.74 5.68
CA LEU A 196 -9.78 8.61 5.07
C LEU A 196 -9.36 7.14 5.00
N VAL A 197 -8.39 6.89 4.13
CA VAL A 197 -7.59 5.67 4.13
C VAL A 197 -6.14 6.05 4.38
N LEU A 198 -5.41 5.18 5.06
CA LEU A 198 -4.00 5.35 5.29
C LEU A 198 -3.23 4.06 5.18
N THR A 199 -1.94 4.21 4.88
CA THR A 199 -0.91 3.21 5.10
C THR A 199 0.00 3.71 6.22
N GLY A 200 0.47 2.79 7.06
CA GLY A 200 1.37 3.12 8.15
C GLY A 200 2.01 1.89 8.75
N THR A 201 2.84 2.06 9.77
CA THR A 201 3.38 0.93 10.53
C THR A 201 2.70 0.82 11.89
N PRO A 202 2.28 -0.38 12.32
CA PRO A 202 1.80 -0.56 13.68
C PRO A 202 2.92 -0.25 14.68
N GLN A 203 2.55 0.34 15.81
CA GLN A 203 3.44 0.52 16.96
C GLN A 203 3.39 -0.75 17.84
N ALA A 204 3.96 -0.68 19.05
CA ALA A 204 3.96 -1.80 19.98
C ALA A 204 2.53 -2.33 20.27
N ASP A 205 1.55 -1.42 20.35
CA ASP A 205 0.13 -1.73 20.29
C ASP A 205 -0.35 -1.57 18.84
N ALA A 206 -0.93 -2.62 18.27
CA ALA A 206 -1.46 -2.61 16.91
C ALA A 206 -2.66 -1.66 16.71
N SER A 207 -3.29 -1.18 17.79
CA SER A 207 -4.28 -0.11 17.72
C SER A 207 -3.66 1.28 17.52
N HIS A 208 -2.34 1.40 17.68
CA HIS A 208 -1.56 2.61 17.43
C HIS A 208 -0.75 2.44 16.14
N VAL A 209 -0.81 3.43 15.25
CA VAL A 209 -0.17 3.39 13.93
C VAL A 209 0.56 4.68 13.67
N THR A 210 1.82 4.60 13.23
CA THR A 210 2.52 5.75 12.65
C THR A 210 2.16 5.84 11.18
N ALA A 211 1.55 6.95 10.75
CA ALA A 211 1.11 7.13 9.39
C ALA A 211 2.27 7.41 8.43
N ILE A 212 2.26 6.78 7.27
CA ILE A 212 3.18 7.06 6.16
C ILE A 212 2.45 7.84 5.08
N THR A 213 1.31 7.33 4.61
CA THR A 213 0.49 8.01 3.60
C THR A 213 -0.94 8.07 4.07
N ILE A 214 -1.55 9.25 4.00
CA ILE A 214 -2.95 9.50 4.36
C ILE A 214 -3.66 10.10 3.15
N VAL A 215 -4.83 9.57 2.81
CA VAL A 215 -5.68 10.12 1.77
C VAL A 215 -7.08 10.33 2.31
N ALA A 216 -7.45 11.60 2.47
CA ALA A 216 -8.77 12.02 2.90
C ALA A 216 -9.71 12.27 1.71
N GLY A 217 -11.02 12.33 1.96
CA GLY A 217 -12.02 12.63 0.93
C GLY A 217 -12.60 11.38 0.27
N ILE A 218 -12.66 10.25 1.00
CA ILE A 218 -13.17 8.98 0.46
C ILE A 218 -14.65 8.74 0.79
N GLU A 219 -15.38 9.75 1.28
CA GLU A 219 -16.79 9.61 1.68
C GLU A 219 -17.68 9.06 0.55
N PRO A 220 -17.52 9.47 -0.73
CA PRO A 220 -18.28 8.85 -1.81
C PRO A 220 -18.02 7.35 -1.96
N ILE A 221 -16.78 6.91 -1.68
CA ILE A 221 -16.34 5.52 -1.79
C ILE A 221 -16.90 4.72 -0.61
N VAL A 222 -16.84 5.27 0.60
CA VAL A 222 -17.46 4.67 1.80
C VAL A 222 -18.97 4.50 1.58
N THR A 223 -19.63 5.50 1.00
CA THR A 223 -21.06 5.46 0.67
C THR A 223 -21.39 4.39 -0.39
N ALA A 224 -20.46 4.08 -1.30
CA ALA A 224 -20.63 3.01 -2.29
C ALA A 224 -20.58 1.60 -1.67
N GLY A 225 -19.99 1.45 -0.47
CA GLY A 225 -20.05 0.24 0.34
C GLY A 225 -18.69 -0.35 0.72
N ALA A 226 -18.70 -1.21 1.74
CA ALA A 226 -17.49 -1.82 2.29
C ALA A 226 -16.63 -2.61 1.26
N PRO A 227 -17.20 -3.36 0.30
CA PRO A 227 -16.39 -4.04 -0.71
C PRO A 227 -15.56 -3.07 -1.58
N VAL A 228 -16.09 -1.87 -1.86
CA VAL A 228 -15.38 -0.85 -2.64
C VAL A 228 -14.19 -0.30 -1.86
N VAL A 229 -14.39 -0.04 -0.56
CA VAL A 229 -13.32 0.41 0.33
C VAL A 229 -12.24 -0.66 0.48
N GLN A 230 -12.62 -1.94 0.59
CA GLN A 230 -11.69 -3.07 0.64
C GLN A 230 -10.84 -3.19 -0.63
N ASP A 231 -11.45 -3.03 -1.81
CA ASP A 231 -10.72 -3.07 -3.07
C ASP A 231 -9.73 -1.90 -3.20
N LEU A 232 -10.16 -0.68 -2.81
CA LEU A 232 -9.29 0.51 -2.78
C LEU A 232 -8.03 0.28 -1.93
N ILE A 233 -8.20 -0.19 -0.68
CA ILE A 233 -7.05 -0.43 0.20
C ILE A 233 -6.25 -1.66 -0.22
N GLY A 234 -6.88 -2.66 -0.83
CA GLY A 234 -6.19 -3.86 -1.33
C GLY A 234 -5.24 -3.55 -2.48
N GLY A 235 -5.63 -2.62 -3.37
CA GLY A 235 -4.78 -2.14 -4.45
C GLY A 235 -3.63 -1.24 -4.02
N TRP A 236 -3.67 -0.65 -2.81
CA TRP A 236 -2.61 0.20 -2.26
C TRP A 236 -1.53 -0.64 -1.56
N ASN A 237 -0.79 -1.41 -2.35
CA ASN A 237 0.38 -2.10 -1.84
C ASN A 237 1.63 -1.23 -2.03
N LEU A 238 2.26 -0.78 -0.94
CA LEU A 238 3.54 -0.04 -0.96
C LEU A 238 4.69 -0.87 -1.60
N GLY A 239 4.50 -2.19 -1.73
CA GLY A 239 5.41 -3.10 -2.43
C GLY A 239 5.08 -3.38 -3.90
N GLY A 240 4.03 -2.78 -4.50
CA GLY A 240 3.53 -3.19 -5.83
C GLY A 240 3.85 -2.27 -7.02
N GLY A 241 4.45 -1.10 -6.77
CA GLY A 241 4.66 -0.08 -7.79
C GLY A 241 5.90 0.74 -7.46
N GLY A 242 6.74 0.99 -8.46
CA GLY A 242 7.99 1.72 -8.27
C GLY A 242 7.73 3.06 -7.60
N GLU A 243 8.52 3.36 -6.57
CA GLU A 243 8.51 4.65 -5.87
C GLU A 243 8.43 5.81 -6.88
N GLY A 244 7.28 6.49 -6.89
CA GLY A 244 7.08 7.75 -7.59
C GLY A 244 7.89 8.82 -6.89
N GLY A 245 9.14 8.99 -7.31
CA GLY A 245 9.93 10.16 -6.97
C GLY A 245 9.18 11.42 -7.43
N GLY A 246 8.79 12.25 -6.46
CA GLY A 246 8.44 13.64 -6.73
C GLY A 246 9.61 14.34 -7.39
N GLU A 247 9.53 14.56 -8.69
CA GLU A 247 10.34 15.55 -9.40
C GLU A 247 9.55 16.86 -9.37
N GLY A 248 9.88 17.71 -8.40
CA GLY A 248 9.58 19.14 -8.43
C GLY A 248 10.85 19.92 -8.72
N ALA A 249 10.77 20.80 -9.73
CA ALA A 249 11.71 21.87 -10.11
C ALA A 249 13.09 21.42 -10.63
N GLN A 250 13.62 21.94 -11.74
CA GLN A 250 13.35 23.14 -12.55
C GLN A 250 13.96 22.93 -13.94
#